data_AF-G1USF6-F1
#
_entry.id   AF-G1USF6-F1
#
_cell.length_a   1.000
_cell.length_b   1.000
_cell.length_c   1.000
_cell.angle_alpha   90.00
_cell.angle_beta   90.00
_cell.angle_gamma   90.00
#
_symmetry.space_group_name_H-M   'P 1'
#
loop_
_entity.id
_entity.type
_entity.pdbx_description
1 polymer ?
#
loop_
_entity_poly.entity_id
_entity_poly.type
_entity_poly.pdbx_seq_one_letter_code
_entity_poly.pdbx_strand_id
1 'polypeptide(L)'
;MSQTLPVTNPIPSVLTNAKVYRDGVDQMGIGTVEMPDFEYLTESITGLGIAGEMDVPVAGHFKSLVLKIKWNVPTPNGASLLQTAGHHVEVRGSIQELDAGSGTFVNKPVKVVARAMPKKSGIGKFEPGKKMEPETEMELYYIKMWMNGQELVEVDKLNFIFNLNGVDMLADIRANLGM
;
A
#
# COMPACT_ATOMS: atom_id res chain seq x y z
N MET A 1 23.39 37.10 18.35
CA MET A 1 22.14 36.33 18.62
C MET A 1 21.76 35.64 17.33
N SER A 2 22.02 34.33 17.23
CA SER A 2 21.69 33.55 16.04
C SER A 2 20.20 33.24 16.08
N GLN A 3 19.42 33.91 15.24
CA GLN A 3 17.99 33.67 15.09
C GLN A 3 17.82 32.27 14.47
N THR A 4 17.46 31.29 15.28
CA THR A 4 17.01 29.98 14.81
C THR A 4 15.75 30.22 13.99
N LEU A 5 15.87 30.17 12.66
CA LEU A 5 14.73 30.08 11.76
C LEU A 5 13.85 28.91 12.23
N PRO A 6 12.52 29.08 12.29
CA PRO A 6 11.63 27.99 12.66
C PRO A 6 11.89 26.81 11.72
N VAL A 7 11.96 25.60 12.27
CA VAL A 7 12.13 24.37 11.51
C VAL A 7 10.92 24.26 10.58
N THR A 8 11.06 24.70 9.34
CA THR A 8 9.95 24.72 8.41
C THR A 8 9.61 23.28 8.09
N ASN A 9 8.40 22.87 8.45
CA ASN A 9 7.94 21.52 8.18
C ASN A 9 7.85 21.36 6.65
N PRO A 10 8.65 20.48 6.02
CA PRO A 10 8.60 20.30 4.58
C PRO A 10 7.20 19.79 4.19
N ILE A 11 6.60 20.41 3.20
CA ILE A 11 5.22 20.12 2.78
C ILE A 11 5.27 19.08 1.66
N PRO A 12 4.75 17.84 1.86
CA PRO A 12 4.61 16.88 0.78
C PRO A 12 3.68 17.46 -0.27
N SER A 13 4.20 17.65 -1.47
CA SER A 13 3.50 18.38 -2.53
C SER A 13 2.90 17.43 -3.57
N VAL A 14 3.71 16.57 -4.18
CA VAL A 14 3.31 15.76 -5.33
C VAL A 14 4.15 14.48 -5.40
N LEU A 15 3.55 13.35 -5.83
CA LEU A 15 4.31 12.18 -6.27
C LEU A 15 4.94 12.46 -7.64
N THR A 16 6.27 12.58 -7.71
CA THR A 16 6.99 12.89 -8.96
C THR A 16 6.92 11.76 -9.98
N ASN A 17 7.11 10.51 -9.51
CA ASN A 17 7.06 9.33 -10.36
C ASN A 17 6.98 8.05 -9.50
N ALA A 18 6.49 6.96 -10.09
CA ALA A 18 6.52 5.63 -9.49
C ALA A 18 6.85 4.55 -10.51
N LYS A 19 7.51 3.48 -10.04
CA LYS A 19 7.83 2.29 -10.83
C LYS A 19 7.34 1.05 -10.08
N VAL A 20 6.81 0.09 -10.82
CA VAL A 20 6.38 -1.22 -10.31
C VAL A 20 7.37 -2.27 -10.76
N TYR A 21 7.86 -3.05 -9.80
CA TYR A 21 8.76 -4.17 -10.00
C TYR A 21 8.08 -5.46 -9.55
N ARG A 22 8.41 -6.55 -10.23
CA ARG A 22 8.11 -7.91 -9.79
C ARG A 22 9.41 -8.58 -9.36
N ASP A 23 9.35 -9.26 -8.21
CA ASP A 23 10.49 -10.01 -7.65
C ASP A 23 11.79 -9.17 -7.52
N GLY A 24 11.66 -7.83 -7.48
CA GLY A 24 12.77 -6.87 -7.37
C GLY A 24 13.60 -6.67 -8.66
N VAL A 25 13.30 -7.36 -9.75
CA VAL A 25 14.12 -7.37 -10.98
C VAL A 25 13.37 -6.78 -12.17
N ASP A 26 12.15 -7.23 -12.41
CA ASP A 26 11.44 -6.92 -13.65
C ASP A 26 10.54 -5.70 -13.50
N GLN A 27 10.83 -4.64 -14.25
CA GLN A 27 9.91 -3.51 -14.35
C GLN A 27 8.65 -3.97 -15.11
N MET A 28 7.50 -3.90 -14.44
CA MET A 28 6.25 -4.50 -14.93
C MET A 28 5.55 -3.68 -16.01
N GLY A 29 5.88 -2.40 -16.11
CA GLY A 29 5.38 -1.51 -17.16
C GLY A 29 5.17 -0.09 -16.67
N ILE A 30 4.37 0.65 -17.43
CA ILE A 30 3.92 2.01 -17.12
C ILE A 30 2.41 1.93 -16.90
N GLY A 31 1.98 2.35 -15.71
CA GLY A 31 0.60 2.28 -15.29
C GLY A 31 0.36 3.06 -14.01
N THR A 32 -0.91 3.17 -13.63
CA THR A 32 -1.33 3.75 -12.35
C THR A 32 -1.50 2.62 -11.36
N VAL A 33 -0.93 2.78 -10.16
CA VAL A 33 -1.17 1.87 -9.04
C VAL A 33 -2.09 2.56 -8.05
N GLU A 34 -3.19 1.90 -7.74
CA GLU A 34 -4.11 2.26 -6.67
C GLU A 34 -3.79 1.36 -5.47
N MET A 35 -3.26 1.97 -4.41
CA MET A 35 -2.94 1.29 -3.16
C MET A 35 -4.22 0.80 -2.47
N PRO A 36 -4.17 -0.28 -1.69
CA PRO A 36 -5.35 -0.79 -1.00
C PRO A 36 -5.88 0.20 0.03
N ASP A 37 -7.21 0.21 0.19
CA ASP A 37 -7.85 0.84 1.33
C ASP A 37 -7.77 -0.08 2.56
N PHE A 38 -7.32 0.48 3.69
CA PHE A 38 -7.28 -0.25 4.95
C PHE A 38 -8.65 -0.19 5.65
N GLU A 39 -9.54 -1.10 5.27
CA GLU A 39 -10.83 -1.26 5.95
C GLU A 39 -10.73 -2.27 7.10
N TYR A 40 -11.10 -1.86 8.30
CA TYR A 40 -11.15 -2.74 9.48
C TYR A 40 -12.38 -3.64 9.43
N LEU A 41 -12.22 -4.88 9.88
CA LEU A 41 -13.35 -5.76 10.18
C LEU A 41 -13.99 -5.30 11.49
N THR A 42 -15.30 -5.05 11.49
CA THR A 42 -16.06 -4.58 12.66
C THR A 42 -17.11 -5.60 13.08
N GLU A 43 -17.34 -5.72 14.38
CA GLU A 43 -18.49 -6.44 14.94
C GLU A 43 -19.41 -5.46 15.68
N SER A 44 -20.71 -5.59 15.48
CA SER A 44 -21.73 -4.80 16.18
C SER A 44 -21.97 -5.38 17.56
N ILE A 45 -21.72 -4.58 18.61
CA ILE A 45 -21.96 -4.96 20.00
C ILE A 45 -23.24 -4.28 20.49
N THR A 46 -24.16 -5.08 21.03
CA THR A 46 -25.42 -4.64 21.63
C THR A 46 -25.64 -5.33 22.98
N GLY A 47 -26.31 -4.66 23.94
CA GLY A 47 -26.62 -5.26 25.23
C GLY A 47 -26.93 -4.27 26.36
N LEU A 48 -27.32 -4.81 27.52
CA LEU A 48 -27.53 -4.03 28.75
C LEU A 48 -26.23 -3.29 29.13
N GLY A 49 -26.30 -1.97 29.23
CA GLY A 49 -25.14 -1.11 29.48
C GLY A 49 -24.64 -0.34 28.24
N ILE A 50 -25.15 -0.64 27.04
CA ILE A 50 -24.89 0.11 25.81
C ILE A 50 -26.22 0.69 25.33
N ALA A 51 -26.31 2.02 25.26
CA ALA A 51 -27.51 2.72 24.80
C ALA A 51 -27.56 2.78 23.26
N GLY A 52 -27.57 1.63 22.60
CA GLY A 52 -27.62 1.50 21.15
C GLY A 52 -26.74 0.37 20.61
N GLU A 53 -26.46 0.44 19.31
CA GLU A 53 -25.49 -0.44 18.63
C GLU A 53 -24.19 0.33 18.41
N MET A 54 -23.06 -0.34 18.62
CA MET A 54 -21.73 0.23 18.36
C MET A 54 -20.88 -0.78 17.58
N ASP A 55 -20.38 -0.37 16.42
CA ASP A 55 -19.43 -1.15 15.62
C ASP A 55 -18.02 -1.02 16.21
N VAL A 56 -17.49 -2.13 16.72
CA VAL A 56 -16.13 -2.18 17.27
C VAL A 56 -15.20 -2.88 16.28
N PRO A 57 -14.08 -2.24 15.88
CA PRO A 57 -13.10 -2.89 15.01
C PRO A 57 -12.39 -4.03 15.75
N VAL A 58 -12.27 -5.17 15.09
CA VAL A 58 -11.49 -6.31 15.57
C VAL A 58 -10.01 -6.00 15.33
N ALA A 59 -9.24 -5.88 16.41
CA ALA A 59 -7.84 -5.46 16.37
C ALA A 59 -7.00 -6.36 15.44
N GLY A 60 -6.36 -5.76 14.43
CA GLY A 60 -5.52 -6.47 13.46
C GLY A 60 -6.25 -7.17 12.32
N HIS A 61 -7.59 -7.20 12.36
CA HIS A 61 -8.38 -7.78 11.28
C HIS A 61 -8.77 -6.71 10.27
N PHE A 62 -8.29 -6.90 9.05
CA PHE A 62 -8.68 -6.10 7.91
C PHE A 62 -9.62 -6.89 7.00
N LYS A 63 -10.51 -6.17 6.32
CA LYS A 63 -11.29 -6.72 5.20
C LYS A 63 -10.35 -7.03 4.01
N SER A 64 -10.96 -7.34 2.87
CA SER A 64 -10.25 -7.58 1.60
C SER A 64 -9.35 -6.38 1.26
N LEU A 65 -8.04 -6.60 1.20
CA LEU A 65 -7.06 -5.56 0.87
C LEU A 65 -6.74 -5.71 -0.62
N VAL A 66 -7.33 -4.90 -1.47
CA VAL A 66 -7.19 -5.06 -2.92
C VAL A 66 -6.20 -4.06 -3.48
N LEU A 67 -5.08 -4.55 -4.04
CA LEU A 67 -4.17 -3.77 -4.84
C LEU A 67 -4.66 -3.75 -6.30
N LYS A 68 -4.81 -2.56 -6.87
CA LYS A 68 -5.30 -2.39 -8.24
C LYS A 68 -4.22 -1.73 -9.10
N ILE A 69 -3.90 -2.36 -10.21
CA ILE A 69 -2.90 -1.86 -11.16
C ILE A 69 -3.55 -1.71 -12.53
N LYS A 70 -3.55 -0.48 -13.05
CA LYS A 70 -4.03 -0.13 -14.40
C LYS A 70 -2.82 0.08 -15.30
N TRP A 71 -2.62 -0.82 -16.25
CA TRP A 71 -1.51 -0.77 -17.21
C TRP A 71 -1.91 0.07 -18.42
N ASN A 72 -0.97 0.74 -19.10
CA ASN A 72 -1.28 1.38 -20.39
C ASN A 72 -1.43 0.34 -21.53
N VAL A 73 -0.53 -0.65 -21.55
CA VAL A 73 -0.43 -1.72 -22.54
C VAL A 73 -0.01 -2.99 -21.78
N PRO A 74 -0.59 -4.17 -22.07
CA PRO A 74 -0.15 -5.40 -21.42
C PRO A 74 1.27 -5.74 -21.86
N THR A 75 2.15 -5.99 -20.90
CA THR A 75 3.50 -6.53 -21.13
C THR A 75 3.50 -8.03 -20.81
N PRO A 76 4.44 -8.83 -21.35
CA PRO A 76 4.60 -10.24 -20.98
C PRO A 76 4.76 -10.42 -19.45
N ASN A 77 5.48 -9.50 -18.82
CA ASN A 77 5.66 -9.47 -17.38
C ASN A 77 4.33 -9.13 -16.66
N GLY A 78 3.55 -8.16 -17.15
CA GLY A 78 2.20 -7.90 -16.65
C GLY A 78 1.26 -9.11 -16.78
N ALA A 79 1.34 -9.84 -17.89
CA ALA A 79 0.56 -11.06 -18.12
C ALA A 79 0.94 -12.21 -17.16
N SER A 80 2.17 -12.24 -16.66
CA SER A 80 2.59 -13.25 -15.67
C SER A 80 1.89 -13.08 -14.30
N LEU A 81 1.31 -11.91 -14.00
CA LEU A 81 0.48 -11.70 -12.80
C LEU A 81 -0.87 -12.42 -12.87
N LEU A 82 -1.27 -12.89 -14.06
CA LEU A 82 -2.50 -13.67 -14.26
C LEU A 82 -2.40 -15.08 -13.66
N GLN A 83 -1.19 -15.56 -13.40
CA GLN A 83 -0.99 -16.88 -12.82
C GLN A 83 -1.55 -16.92 -11.40
N THR A 84 -2.35 -17.94 -11.07
CA THR A 84 -2.90 -18.17 -9.72
C THR A 84 -1.82 -18.65 -8.76
N ALA A 85 -0.90 -17.75 -8.43
CA ALA A 85 0.20 -17.96 -7.50
C ALA A 85 0.38 -16.69 -6.66
N GLY A 86 1.12 -16.80 -5.56
CA GLY A 86 1.54 -15.63 -4.80
C GLY A 86 2.58 -14.83 -5.60
N HIS A 87 2.28 -13.57 -5.89
CA HIS A 87 3.19 -12.65 -6.57
C HIS A 87 3.80 -11.67 -5.59
N HIS A 88 5.10 -11.41 -5.76
CA HIS A 88 5.80 -10.34 -5.06
C HIS A 88 5.81 -9.08 -5.92
N VAL A 89 5.21 -8.01 -5.40
CA VAL A 89 5.10 -6.73 -6.08
C VAL A 89 5.80 -5.67 -5.24
N GLU A 90 6.73 -4.94 -5.85
CA GLU A 90 7.40 -3.82 -5.22
C GLU A 90 7.08 -2.54 -5.99
N VAL A 91 6.53 -1.55 -5.30
CA VAL A 91 6.25 -0.22 -5.86
C VAL A 91 7.24 0.75 -5.24
N ARG A 92 8.01 1.44 -6.09
CA ARG A 92 8.95 2.49 -5.66
C ARG A 92 8.50 3.83 -6.21
N GLY A 93 8.22 4.78 -5.33
CA GLY A 93 7.82 6.14 -5.66
C GLY A 93 8.81 7.18 -5.15
N SER A 94 8.74 8.37 -5.71
CA SER A 94 9.45 9.55 -5.21
C SER A 94 8.43 10.66 -4.97
N ILE A 95 8.32 11.12 -3.71
CA ILE A 95 7.47 12.24 -3.33
C ILE A 95 8.33 13.50 -3.30
N GLN A 96 7.89 14.54 -4.01
CA GLN A 96 8.47 15.87 -3.96
C GLN A 96 7.87 16.64 -2.80
N GLU A 97 8.73 17.13 -1.91
CA GLU A 97 8.38 18.02 -0.82
C GLU A 97 8.90 19.43 -1.11
N LEU A 98 8.11 20.43 -0.78
CA LEU A 98 8.54 21.82 -0.78
C LEU A 98 9.07 22.17 0.61
N ASP A 99 10.35 22.50 0.70
CA ASP A 99 10.90 23.15 1.89
C ASP A 99 10.58 24.65 1.82
N ALA A 100 9.56 25.07 2.57
CA ALA A 100 9.14 26.46 2.59
C ALA A 100 10.16 27.41 3.28
N GLY A 101 11.21 26.89 3.93
CA GLY A 101 12.30 27.68 4.49
C GLY A 101 13.40 28.03 3.47
N SER A 102 13.67 27.14 2.52
CA SER A 102 14.70 27.32 1.49
C SER A 102 14.14 27.57 0.09
N GLY A 103 12.84 27.34 -0.12
CA GLY A 103 12.21 27.38 -1.44
C GLY A 103 12.67 26.26 -2.37
N THR A 104 13.37 25.24 -1.85
CA THR A 104 13.89 24.12 -2.62
C THR A 104 12.96 22.91 -2.55
N PHE A 105 13.05 22.07 -3.59
CA PHE A 105 12.33 20.81 -3.64
C PHE A 105 13.24 19.67 -3.18
N VAL A 106 12.78 18.92 -2.18
CA VAL A 106 13.47 17.73 -1.67
C VAL A 106 12.65 16.51 -2.03
N ASN A 107 13.29 15.46 -2.55
CA ASN A 107 12.60 14.23 -2.92
C ASN A 107 12.75 13.18 -1.80
N LYS A 108 11.63 12.65 -1.31
CA LYS A 108 11.59 11.53 -0.37
C LYS A 108 11.21 10.23 -1.09
N PRO A 109 12.00 9.15 -0.93
CA PRO A 109 11.67 7.87 -1.50
C PRO A 109 10.54 7.21 -0.71
N VAL A 110 9.60 6.60 -1.44
CA VAL A 110 8.58 5.70 -0.91
C VAL A 110 8.80 4.33 -1.51
N LYS A 111 8.76 3.30 -0.67
CA LYS A 111 8.84 1.91 -1.10
C LYS A 111 7.67 1.17 -0.47
N VAL A 112 6.94 0.43 -1.29
CA VAL A 112 5.89 -0.48 -0.86
C VAL A 112 6.25 -1.86 -1.38
N VAL A 113 6.26 -2.84 -0.49
CA VAL A 113 6.43 -4.25 -0.82
C VAL A 113 5.13 -4.95 -0.48
N ALA A 114 4.57 -5.64 -1.44
CA ALA A 114 3.31 -6.33 -1.36
C ALA A 114 3.49 -7.79 -1.77
N ARG A 115 2.79 -8.70 -1.10
CA ARG A 115 2.56 -10.04 -1.61
C ARG A 115 1.07 -10.23 -1.82
N ALA A 116 0.72 -10.61 -3.04
CA ALA A 116 -0.66 -10.59 -3.50
C ALA A 116 -1.00 -11.82 -4.35
N MET A 117 -2.27 -12.18 -4.39
CA MET A 117 -2.82 -13.19 -5.30
C MET A 117 -3.80 -12.54 -6.27
N PRO A 118 -3.84 -12.92 -7.55
CA PRO A 118 -4.75 -12.30 -8.51
C PRO A 118 -6.20 -12.64 -8.19
N LYS A 119 -7.06 -11.61 -8.16
CA LYS A 119 -8.51 -11.72 -7.94
C LYS A 119 -9.28 -11.47 -9.22
N LYS A 120 -8.88 -10.46 -9.99
CA LYS A 120 -9.50 -10.12 -11.27
C LYS A 120 -8.42 -9.64 -12.23
N SER A 121 -8.56 -10.02 -13.49
CA SER A 121 -7.65 -9.53 -14.52
C SER A 121 -8.39 -9.28 -15.82
N GLY A 122 -8.32 -8.03 -16.27
CA GLY A 122 -8.82 -7.59 -17.56
C GLY A 122 -7.69 -7.53 -18.56
N ILE A 123 -7.96 -7.98 -19.78
CA ILE A 123 -7.01 -7.90 -20.91
C ILE A 123 -7.09 -6.53 -21.59
N GLY A 124 -8.05 -5.67 -21.23
CA GLY A 124 -8.19 -4.33 -21.80
C GLY A 124 -9.02 -4.31 -23.09
N LYS A 125 -8.92 -3.23 -23.85
CA LYS A 125 -9.68 -2.97 -25.08
C LYS A 125 -8.79 -2.99 -26.33
N PHE A 126 -9.31 -3.54 -27.43
CA PHE A 126 -8.62 -3.56 -28.72
C PHE A 126 -9.23 -2.50 -29.65
N GLU A 127 -8.75 -1.26 -29.54
CA GLU A 127 -9.15 -0.15 -30.41
C GLU A 127 -7.92 0.46 -31.11
N PRO A 128 -7.92 0.61 -32.46
CA PRO A 128 -6.79 1.20 -33.18
C PRO A 128 -6.47 2.61 -32.69
N GLY A 129 -5.20 2.88 -32.40
CA GLY A 129 -4.73 4.21 -31.98
C GLY A 129 -5.05 4.60 -30.53
N LYS A 130 -5.62 3.70 -29.73
CA LYS A 130 -5.86 3.93 -28.29
C LYS A 130 -5.06 2.99 -27.40
N LYS A 131 -4.89 3.38 -26.14
CA LYS A 131 -4.31 2.51 -25.10
C LYS A 131 -5.27 1.37 -24.79
N MET A 132 -4.71 0.22 -24.43
CA MET A 132 -5.48 -1.00 -24.14
C MET A 132 -6.05 -0.98 -22.71
N GLU A 133 -5.39 -0.27 -21.79
CA GLU A 133 -5.85 -0.07 -20.41
C GLU A 133 -6.23 -1.37 -19.66
N PRO A 134 -5.42 -2.46 -19.68
CA PRO A 134 -5.72 -3.63 -18.87
C PRO A 134 -5.62 -3.32 -17.37
N GLU A 135 -6.51 -3.94 -16.59
CA GLU A 135 -6.62 -3.76 -15.14
C GLU A 135 -6.35 -5.10 -14.43
N THR A 136 -5.51 -5.08 -13.41
CA THR A 136 -5.21 -6.24 -12.56
C THR A 136 -5.57 -5.89 -11.11
N GLU A 137 -6.47 -6.66 -10.51
CA GLU A 137 -6.80 -6.57 -9.08
C GLU A 137 -6.21 -7.78 -8.37
N MET A 138 -5.50 -7.54 -7.27
CA MET A 138 -4.86 -8.59 -6.48
C MET A 138 -5.23 -8.44 -5.01
N GLU A 139 -5.61 -9.53 -4.36
CA GLU A 139 -5.82 -9.58 -2.91
C GLU A 139 -4.47 -9.66 -2.22
N LEU A 140 -4.22 -8.72 -1.30
CA LEU A 140 -3.04 -8.65 -0.48
C LEU A 140 -3.20 -9.47 0.79
N TYR A 141 -2.21 -10.31 1.05
CA TYR A 141 -2.04 -10.99 2.34
C TYR A 141 -0.84 -10.44 3.12
N TYR A 142 0.06 -9.72 2.45
CA TYR A 142 1.16 -9.01 3.07
C TYR A 142 1.38 -7.65 2.39
N ILE A 143 1.54 -6.59 3.16
CA ILE A 143 1.97 -5.27 2.69
C ILE A 143 2.91 -4.62 3.70
N LYS A 144 3.99 -4.04 3.21
CA LYS A 144 4.94 -3.25 4.01
C LYS A 144 5.33 -1.99 3.28
N MET A 145 5.25 -0.86 3.97
CA MET A 145 5.48 0.45 3.40
C MET A 145 6.56 1.20 4.20
N TRP A 146 7.52 1.74 3.47
CA TRP A 146 8.56 2.61 3.96
C TRP A 146 8.47 3.98 3.30
N MET A 147 8.69 5.01 4.09
CA MET A 147 8.86 6.37 3.61
C MET A 147 10.12 6.96 4.23
N ASN A 148 11.02 7.46 3.39
CA ASN A 148 12.30 8.02 3.84
C ASN A 148 13.12 7.07 4.73
N GLY A 149 13.07 5.77 4.44
CA GLY A 149 13.75 4.73 5.22
C GLY A 149 13.08 4.34 6.54
N GLN A 150 12.01 5.02 6.95
CA GLN A 150 11.21 4.67 8.13
C GLN A 150 10.05 3.76 7.73
N GLU A 151 9.83 2.72 8.52
CA GLU A 151 8.70 1.83 8.37
C GLU A 151 7.42 2.54 8.86
N LEU A 152 6.45 2.71 7.97
CA LEU A 152 5.17 3.33 8.29
C LEU A 152 4.12 2.30 8.67
N VAL A 153 3.97 1.26 7.86
CA VAL A 153 2.94 0.25 8.03
C VAL A 153 3.48 -1.10 7.56
N GLU A 154 3.25 -2.13 8.37
CA GLU A 154 3.40 -3.54 7.99
C GLU A 154 2.14 -4.28 8.39
N VAL A 155 1.55 -5.02 7.45
CA VAL A 155 0.44 -5.93 7.71
C VAL A 155 0.81 -7.28 7.11
N ASP A 156 0.79 -8.31 7.95
CA ASP A 156 0.87 -9.71 7.55
C ASP A 156 -0.32 -10.48 8.13
N LYS A 157 -1.28 -10.83 7.26
CA LYS A 157 -2.50 -11.53 7.65
C LYS A 157 -2.22 -12.98 8.09
N LEU A 158 -1.14 -13.59 7.62
CA LEU A 158 -0.82 -15.00 7.92
C LEU A 158 -0.04 -15.14 9.23
N ASN A 159 0.77 -14.14 9.57
CA ASN A 159 1.62 -14.14 10.76
C ASN A 159 1.09 -13.26 11.91
N PHE A 160 -0.10 -12.68 11.79
CA PHE A 160 -0.67 -11.76 12.78
C PHE A 160 0.24 -10.58 13.09
N ILE A 161 0.83 -9.96 12.06
CA ILE A 161 1.68 -8.78 12.22
C ILE A 161 0.88 -7.56 11.77
N PHE A 162 0.78 -6.57 12.64
CA PHE A 162 0.31 -5.24 12.28
C PHE A 162 1.18 -4.21 12.99
N ASN A 163 2.22 -3.74 12.31
CA ASN A 163 3.08 -2.68 12.81
C ASN A 163 2.66 -1.35 12.21
N LEU A 164 2.51 -0.33 13.06
CA LEU A 164 2.22 1.03 12.65
C LEU A 164 3.27 1.97 13.26
N ASN A 165 4.03 2.64 12.41
CA ASN A 165 5.17 3.48 12.79
C ASN A 165 6.16 2.78 13.75
N GLY A 166 6.37 1.47 13.54
CA GLY A 166 7.24 0.64 14.38
C GLY A 166 6.63 0.12 15.68
N VAL A 167 5.35 0.40 15.96
CA VAL A 167 4.62 -0.15 17.11
C VAL A 167 3.81 -1.36 16.67
N ASP A 168 4.03 -2.50 17.31
CA ASP A 168 3.31 -3.74 17.02
C ASP A 168 1.99 -3.80 17.78
N MET A 169 0.89 -3.72 17.04
CA MET A 169 -0.46 -3.68 17.59
C MET A 169 -1.01 -5.07 17.95
N LEU A 170 -0.33 -6.15 17.54
CA LEU A 170 -0.79 -7.54 17.72
C LEU A 170 0.18 -8.37 18.56
N ALA A 171 1.17 -7.75 19.19
CA ALA A 171 2.14 -8.43 20.05
C ALA A 171 1.46 -9.26 21.15
N ASP A 172 0.49 -8.69 21.87
CA ASP A 172 -0.23 -9.39 22.94
C ASP A 172 -1.09 -10.54 22.39
N ILE A 173 -1.69 -10.36 21.21
CA ILE A 173 -2.52 -11.40 20.59
C ILE A 173 -1.65 -12.58 20.16
N ARG A 174 -0.49 -12.33 19.54
CA ARG A 174 0.46 -13.39 19.17
C ARG A 174 0.98 -14.12 20.41
N ALA A 175 1.31 -13.39 21.48
CA ALA A 175 1.71 -13.99 22.74
C ALA A 175 0.61 -14.91 23.32
N ASN A 176 -0.66 -14.47 23.28
CA ASN A 176 -1.80 -15.28 23.73
C ASN A 176 -2.05 -16.51 22.86
N LEU A 177 -1.70 -16.47 21.57
CA LEU A 177 -1.81 -17.58 20.62
C LEU A 177 -0.59 -18.52 20.64
N GLY A 178 0.47 -18.18 21.39
CA GLY A 178 1.70 -18.97 21.46
C GLY A 178 2.57 -18.89 20.19
N MET A 179 2.51 -17.76 19.47
CA MET A 179 3.31 -17.47 18.26
C MET A 179 4.59 -16.71 18.56
#